data_AF-W9PUU4-F1
#
_entry.id   AF-W9PUU4-F1
#
_cell.length_a   1.000
_cell.length_b   1.000
_cell.length_c   1.000
_cell.angle_alpha   90.00
_cell.angle_beta   90.00
_cell.angle_gamma   90.00
#
_symmetry.space_group_name_H-M   'P 1'
#
loop_
_entity.id
_entity.type
_entity.pdbx_description
1 polymer ?
#
loop_
_entity_poly.entity_id
_entity_poly.type
_entity_poly.pdbx_seq_one_letter_code
_entity_poly.pdbx_strand_id
1 'polypeptide(L)'
;MASKNGNGKKQPPSAAVNLIAGGGAGMMEALACHPLDTIKVRMQLSRRARQPGAPKRGFIKTGAAIIAKETPLGLYKGLGAVLTGIVPKMAIRFTSFEWYKQILADPTTGTVSGKATFIAGLSAGVTEAVAVVTPMEVIKIRLQAQHHSMADPLDVPKYRNAAHALYTVVKEEGFGALYRGVSLTALRQGSNQAVNFTAYSYFKDWLKKWQPQYENTNLPNWQTTLIGLVSGAMGPMSNAPIDTIKTRLQKATAEPGVSAWTRITRIAGDMFKQEGVHAFYKGITPRIMRVAPGQAVTFTVYEFLKDKLEKSNISLVGVQVAVKEAEESI
;
A
#
# COMPACT_ATOMS: atom_id res chain seq x y z
N MET A 1 -13.68 23.22 45.22
CA MET A 1 -14.18 23.78 43.95
C MET A 1 -13.07 24.63 43.31
N ALA A 2 -12.42 24.12 42.27
CA ALA A 2 -11.74 24.94 41.27
C ALA A 2 -11.61 24.09 39.99
N SER A 3 -12.38 24.48 38.99
CA SER A 3 -12.58 23.81 37.71
C SER A 3 -11.30 23.82 36.88
N LYS A 4 -10.76 22.66 36.49
CA LYS A 4 -9.81 22.53 35.38
C LYS A 4 -10.61 22.24 34.10
N ASN A 5 -11.30 23.26 33.62
CA ASN A 5 -11.76 23.32 32.24
C ASN A 5 -10.60 23.81 31.37
N GLY A 6 -10.00 22.89 30.62
CA GLY A 6 -8.98 23.19 29.63
C GLY A 6 -9.18 22.29 28.43
N ASN A 7 -10.18 22.61 27.61
CA ASN A 7 -10.35 22.07 26.27
C ASN A 7 -9.16 22.54 25.40
N GLY A 8 -8.00 21.89 25.57
CA GLY A 8 -6.85 22.07 24.71
C GLY A 8 -7.19 21.46 23.35
N LYS A 9 -7.57 22.31 22.39
CA LYS A 9 -7.55 21.94 20.97
C LYS A 9 -6.12 21.48 20.66
N LYS A 10 -5.89 20.16 20.59
CA LYS A 10 -4.59 19.59 20.22
C LYS A 10 -4.19 20.20 18.87
N GLN A 11 -3.10 20.96 18.84
CA GLN A 11 -2.56 21.46 17.59
C GLN A 11 -2.23 20.26 16.68
N PRO A 12 -2.49 20.35 15.37
CA PRO A 12 -2.16 19.27 14.47
C PRO A 12 -0.64 19.00 14.55
N PRO A 13 -0.22 17.73 14.70
CA PRO A 13 1.20 17.37 14.73
C PRO A 13 1.91 17.92 13.50
N SER A 14 3.12 18.46 13.69
CA SER A 14 3.98 18.94 12.61
C SER A 14 4.14 17.87 11.52
N ALA A 15 4.25 18.29 10.25
CA ALA A 15 4.49 17.39 9.13
C ALA A 15 5.67 16.44 9.37
N ALA A 16 6.72 16.92 10.07
CA ALA A 16 7.86 16.11 10.45
C ALA A 16 7.51 14.98 11.45
N VAL A 17 6.63 15.27 12.43
CA VAL A 17 6.14 14.26 13.38
C VAL A 17 5.32 13.19 12.66
N ASN A 18 4.42 13.60 11.76
CA ASN A 18 3.63 12.65 10.96
C ASN A 18 4.51 11.81 10.03
N LEU A 19 5.57 12.39 9.47
CA LEU A 19 6.53 11.68 8.62
C LEU A 19 7.34 10.65 9.39
N ILE A 20 7.87 11.00 10.56
CA ILE A 20 8.65 10.08 11.40
C ILE A 20 7.76 8.99 12.00
N ALA A 21 6.60 9.37 12.56
CA ALA A 21 5.64 8.41 13.10
C ALA A 21 5.09 7.49 12.00
N GLY A 22 4.73 8.04 10.84
CA GLY A 22 4.23 7.28 9.69
C GLY A 22 5.29 6.39 9.04
N GLY A 23 6.52 6.89 8.88
CA GLY A 23 7.66 6.14 8.37
C GLY A 23 8.07 5.00 9.30
N GLY A 24 8.16 5.28 10.60
CA GLY A 24 8.45 4.28 11.63
C GLY A 24 7.35 3.21 11.74
N ALA A 25 6.08 3.63 11.68
CA ALA A 25 4.95 2.71 11.62
C ALA A 25 5.00 1.80 10.39
N GLY A 26 5.29 2.36 9.21
CA GLY A 26 5.45 1.59 7.97
C GLY A 26 6.63 0.61 8.03
N MET A 27 7.75 1.01 8.64
CA MET A 27 8.91 0.13 8.84
C MET A 27 8.57 -1.04 9.77
N MET A 28 7.87 -0.79 10.87
CA MET A 28 7.43 -1.85 11.79
C MET A 28 6.36 -2.76 11.18
N GLU A 29 5.41 -2.22 10.39
CA GLU A 29 4.46 -3.01 9.62
C GLU A 29 5.18 -3.96 8.66
N ALA A 30 6.18 -3.46 7.93
CA ALA A 30 7.01 -4.29 7.07
C ALA A 30 7.73 -5.36 7.89
N LEU A 31 8.39 -5.04 9.00
CA LEU A 31 9.08 -6.03 9.83
C LEU A 31 8.14 -7.13 10.36
N ALA A 32 6.92 -6.77 10.76
CA ALA A 32 5.94 -7.72 11.27
C ALA A 32 5.29 -8.57 10.16
N CYS A 33 4.96 -7.96 9.01
CA CYS A 33 4.18 -8.59 7.95
C CYS A 33 5.02 -9.20 6.82
N HIS A 34 6.32 -8.89 6.72
CA HIS A 34 7.18 -9.38 5.64
C HIS A 34 7.27 -10.92 5.55
N PRO A 35 7.26 -11.70 6.66
CA PRO A 35 7.15 -13.16 6.57
C PRO A 35 5.92 -13.62 5.78
N LEU A 36 4.78 -12.95 5.97
CA LEU A 36 3.54 -13.27 5.28
C LEU A 36 3.64 -12.96 3.77
N ASP A 37 4.30 -11.85 3.45
CA ASP A 37 4.56 -11.44 2.07
C ASP A 37 5.47 -12.41 1.33
N THR A 38 6.54 -12.86 1.98
CA THR A 38 7.47 -13.83 1.41
C THR A 38 6.77 -15.16 1.13
N ILE A 39 5.98 -15.66 2.08
CA ILE A 39 5.18 -16.88 1.90
C ILE A 39 4.22 -16.73 0.71
N LYS A 40 3.51 -15.60 0.64
CA LYS A 40 2.56 -15.32 -0.45
C LYS A 40 3.26 -15.31 -1.81
N VAL A 41 4.38 -14.59 -1.95
CA VAL A 41 5.11 -14.49 -3.22
C VAL A 41 5.67 -15.85 -3.62
N ARG A 42 6.29 -16.61 -2.70
CA ARG A 42 6.80 -17.96 -2.97
C ARG A 42 5.70 -18.93 -3.39
N MET A 43 4.52 -18.83 -2.76
CA MET A 43 3.35 -19.63 -3.13
C MET A 43 2.85 -19.28 -4.54
N GLN A 44 2.85 -17.99 -4.91
CA GLN A 44 2.44 -17.52 -6.24
C GLN A 44 3.46 -17.89 -7.34
N LEU A 45 4.75 -17.91 -7.02
CA LEU A 45 5.84 -18.26 -7.94
C LEU A 45 6.11 -19.77 -8.04
N SER A 46 5.57 -20.59 -7.15
CA SER A 46 5.80 -22.03 -7.13
C SER A 46 5.33 -22.71 -8.42
N ARG A 47 6.29 -23.18 -9.23
CA ARG A 47 6.07 -24.01 -10.44
C ARG A 47 5.32 -25.31 -10.15
N ARG A 48 5.29 -25.79 -8.89
CA ARG A 48 4.59 -27.03 -8.52
C ARG A 48 3.07 -26.90 -8.53
N ALA A 49 2.55 -25.66 -8.46
CA ALA A 49 1.14 -25.38 -8.75
C ALA A 49 0.79 -25.56 -10.25
N ARG A 50 1.80 -25.79 -11.11
CA ARG A 50 1.69 -25.98 -12.56
C ARG A 50 1.70 -27.46 -12.97
N GLN A 51 1.98 -28.40 -12.07
CA GLN A 51 1.87 -29.84 -12.32
C GLN A 51 0.45 -30.35 -11.97
N PRO A 52 -0.27 -30.97 -12.92
CA PRO A 52 -1.54 -31.64 -12.62
C PRO A 52 -1.34 -32.70 -11.53
N GLY A 53 -2.16 -32.67 -10.48
CA GLY A 53 -2.13 -33.67 -9.39
C GLY A 53 -1.19 -33.38 -8.21
N ALA A 54 -0.33 -32.37 -8.28
CA ALA A 54 0.52 -32.01 -7.13
C ALA A 54 -0.31 -31.30 -6.03
N PRO A 55 -0.21 -31.71 -4.75
CA PRO A 55 -1.00 -31.10 -3.68
C PRO A 55 -0.62 -29.62 -3.52
N LYS A 56 -1.62 -28.74 -3.62
CA LYS A 56 -1.46 -27.30 -3.42
C LYS A 56 -0.97 -27.07 -1.99
N ARG A 57 0.25 -26.52 -1.84
CA ARG A 57 0.76 -26.16 -0.51
C ARG A 57 -0.03 -24.95 -0.01
N GLY A 58 -0.72 -25.13 1.12
CA GLY A 58 -1.32 -24.03 1.86
C GLY A 58 -0.27 -23.08 2.42
N PHE A 59 -0.74 -21.97 2.99
CA PHE A 59 0.10 -20.91 3.53
C PHE A 59 1.11 -21.42 4.57
N ILE A 60 0.65 -22.22 5.53
CA ILE A 60 1.47 -22.80 6.62
C ILE A 60 2.52 -23.78 6.08
N LYS A 61 2.12 -24.71 5.19
CA LYS A 61 3.06 -25.68 4.59
C LYS A 61 4.13 -25.00 3.74
N THR A 62 3.80 -23.86 3.12
CA THR A 62 4.79 -23.06 2.37
C THR A 62 5.76 -22.36 3.30
N GLY A 63 5.29 -21.77 4.40
CA GLY A 63 6.15 -21.18 5.43
C GLY A 63 7.11 -22.19 6.06
N ALA A 64 6.59 -23.34 6.49
CA ALA A 64 7.40 -24.42 7.06
C ALA A 64 8.47 -24.93 6.06
N ALA A 65 8.11 -25.04 4.77
CA ALA A 65 9.06 -25.44 3.74
C ALA A 65 10.16 -24.41 3.48
N ILE A 66 9.90 -23.11 3.67
CA ILE A 66 10.93 -22.06 3.56
C ILE A 66 11.91 -22.19 4.72
N ILE A 67 11.39 -22.30 5.95
CA ILE A 67 12.23 -22.45 7.15
C ILE A 67 13.11 -23.69 7.04
N ALA A 68 12.54 -24.83 6.64
CA ALA A 68 13.25 -26.09 6.54
C ALA A 68 14.29 -26.15 5.40
N LYS A 69 14.12 -25.38 4.31
CA LYS A 69 15.01 -25.42 3.15
C LYS A 69 16.03 -24.29 3.09
N GLU A 70 15.70 -23.11 3.60
CA GLU A 70 16.53 -21.92 3.45
C GLU A 70 17.04 -21.36 4.77
N THR A 71 16.31 -21.55 5.89
CA THR A 71 16.44 -20.94 7.25
C THR A 71 15.29 -19.98 7.59
N PRO A 72 15.04 -19.68 8.88
CA PRO A 72 14.07 -18.66 9.31
C PRO A 72 14.29 -17.27 8.68
N LEU A 73 15.55 -16.88 8.44
CA LEU A 73 15.88 -15.61 7.77
C LEU A 73 15.45 -15.58 6.31
N GLY A 74 15.22 -16.74 5.68
CA GLY A 74 14.63 -16.84 4.35
C GLY A 74 13.25 -16.18 4.23
N LEU A 75 12.50 -16.08 5.34
CA LEU A 75 11.22 -15.35 5.41
C LEU A 75 11.40 -13.83 5.28
N TYR A 76 12.58 -13.30 5.58
CA TYR A 76 12.93 -11.87 5.50
C TYR A 76 13.65 -11.48 4.21
N LYS A 77 13.79 -12.42 3.26
CA LYS A 77 14.45 -12.15 1.98
C LYS A 77 13.74 -11.02 1.24
N GLY A 78 14.50 -9.99 0.85
CA GLY A 78 13.97 -8.80 0.16
C GLY A 78 13.45 -7.69 1.08
N LEU A 79 13.51 -7.85 2.42
CA LEU A 79 13.09 -6.81 3.38
C LEU A 79 13.84 -5.50 3.16
N GLY A 80 15.16 -5.53 2.93
CA GLY A 80 15.96 -4.32 2.70
C GLY A 80 15.42 -3.45 1.56
N ALA A 81 15.03 -4.06 0.44
CA ALA A 81 14.45 -3.34 -0.69
C ALA A 81 13.07 -2.73 -0.35
N VAL A 82 12.29 -3.38 0.52
CA VAL A 82 11.01 -2.85 1.01
C VAL A 82 11.24 -1.66 1.93
N LEU A 83 12.19 -1.76 2.87
CA LEU A 83 12.52 -0.68 3.81
C LEU A 83 13.05 0.57 3.11
N THR A 84 13.95 0.41 2.13
CA THR A 84 14.46 1.53 1.32
C THR A 84 13.35 2.25 0.56
N GLY A 85 12.30 1.54 0.15
CA GLY A 85 11.17 2.12 -0.57
C GLY A 85 10.11 2.80 0.32
N ILE A 86 9.99 2.42 1.60
CA ILE A 86 8.94 2.93 2.50
C ILE A 86 9.14 4.41 2.82
N VAL A 87 10.38 4.82 3.13
CA VAL A 87 10.64 6.20 3.55
C VAL A 87 10.33 7.21 2.45
N PRO A 88 10.83 7.06 1.20
CA PRO A 88 10.49 7.97 0.11
C PRO A 88 8.98 7.98 -0.20
N LYS A 89 8.35 6.80 -0.16
CA LYS A 89 6.90 6.65 -0.37
C LYS A 89 6.10 7.45 0.65
N MET A 90 6.40 7.29 1.94
CA MET A 90 5.68 8.01 3.00
C MET A 90 5.98 9.51 2.96
N ALA A 91 7.23 9.90 2.73
CA ALA A 91 7.61 11.31 2.64
C ALA A 91 6.81 12.04 1.57
N ILE A 92 6.79 11.52 0.33
CA ILE A 92 6.03 12.15 -0.76
C ILE A 92 4.53 12.15 -0.46
N ARG A 93 3.99 11.04 0.04
CA ARG A 93 2.56 10.96 0.38
C ARG A 93 2.15 12.03 1.38
N PHE A 94 2.88 12.19 2.48
CA PHE A 94 2.52 13.15 3.53
C PHE A 94 2.75 14.59 3.08
N THR A 95 3.87 14.88 2.42
CA THR A 95 4.16 16.24 1.91
C THR A 95 3.12 16.65 0.86
N SER A 96 2.81 15.79 -0.11
CA SER A 96 1.79 16.07 -1.11
C SER A 96 0.40 16.18 -0.49
N PHE A 97 0.07 15.35 0.51
CA PHE A 97 -1.22 15.42 1.19
C PHE A 97 -1.43 16.76 1.90
N GLU A 98 -0.41 17.24 2.64
CA GLU A 98 -0.53 18.51 3.33
C GLU A 98 -0.60 19.69 2.35
N TRP A 99 0.19 19.63 1.27
CA TRP A 99 0.15 20.63 0.21
C TRP A 99 -1.22 20.68 -0.47
N TYR A 100 -1.81 19.54 -0.85
CA TYR A 100 -3.16 19.51 -1.43
C TYR A 100 -4.24 19.92 -0.43
N LYS A 101 -4.09 19.62 0.86
CA LYS A 101 -5.00 20.11 1.90
C LYS A 101 -4.97 21.63 2.01
N GLN A 102 -3.79 22.25 1.95
CA GLN A 102 -3.65 23.71 1.99
C GLN A 102 -4.30 24.36 0.77
N ILE A 103 -4.11 23.78 -0.42
CA ILE A 103 -4.74 24.27 -1.66
C ILE A 103 -6.27 24.14 -1.61
N LEU A 104 -6.79 23.06 -1.02
CA LEU A 104 -8.23 22.77 -0.94
C LEU A 104 -8.89 23.28 0.34
N ALA A 105 -8.15 23.98 1.20
CA ALA A 105 -8.68 24.61 2.39
C ALA A 105 -9.54 25.82 1.98
N ASP A 106 -10.62 26.03 2.71
CA ASP A 106 -11.44 27.22 2.51
C ASP A 106 -10.62 28.48 2.85
N PRO A 107 -10.45 29.44 1.92
CA PRO A 107 -9.65 30.65 2.14
C PRO A 107 -10.15 31.52 3.29
N THR A 108 -11.43 31.42 3.66
CA THR A 108 -12.06 32.27 4.67
C THR A 108 -12.10 31.64 6.05
N THR A 109 -12.28 30.32 6.13
CA THR A 109 -12.40 29.59 7.41
C THR A 109 -11.16 28.77 7.78
N GLY A 110 -10.26 28.52 6.82
CA GLY A 110 -9.11 27.63 6.98
C GLY A 110 -9.51 26.16 7.24
N THR A 111 -10.80 25.83 7.13
CA THR A 111 -11.30 24.49 7.40
C THR A 111 -11.21 23.61 6.15
N VAL A 112 -10.83 22.35 6.35
CA VAL A 112 -10.78 21.35 5.27
C VAL A 112 -11.99 20.44 5.40
N SER A 113 -12.90 20.52 4.43
CA SER A 113 -14.06 19.61 4.34
C SER A 113 -13.63 18.15 4.23
N GLY A 114 -14.48 17.21 4.66
CA GLY A 114 -14.25 15.77 4.47
C GLY A 114 -14.06 15.39 2.99
N LYS A 115 -14.77 16.07 2.08
CA LYS A 115 -14.59 15.89 0.62
C LYS A 115 -13.24 16.43 0.14
N ALA A 116 -12.82 17.59 0.64
CA ALA A 116 -11.50 18.16 0.35
C ALA A 116 -10.36 17.27 0.87
N THR A 117 -10.51 16.71 2.07
CA THR A 117 -9.57 15.74 2.66
C THR A 117 -9.47 14.48 1.80
N PHE A 118 -10.60 13.99 1.28
CA PHE A 118 -10.61 12.84 0.37
C PHE A 118 -9.87 13.14 -0.94
N ILE A 119 -10.16 14.27 -1.58
CA ILE A 119 -9.49 14.68 -2.83
C ILE A 119 -7.99 14.88 -2.59
N ALA A 120 -7.60 15.56 -1.50
CA ALA A 120 -6.20 15.69 -1.12
C ALA A 120 -5.51 14.34 -0.93
N GLY A 121 -6.19 13.39 -0.28
CA GLY A 121 -5.70 12.02 -0.10
C GLY A 121 -5.56 11.24 -1.40
N LEU A 122 -6.51 11.40 -2.32
CA LEU A 122 -6.47 10.76 -3.64
C LEU A 122 -5.34 11.34 -4.50
N SER A 123 -5.24 12.68 -4.56
CA SER A 123 -4.18 13.38 -5.29
C SER A 123 -2.79 13.05 -4.73
N ALA A 124 -2.64 13.04 -3.41
CA ALA A 124 -1.38 12.63 -2.77
C ALA A 124 -1.01 11.17 -3.10
N GLY A 125 -2.00 10.27 -3.12
CA GLY A 125 -1.80 8.89 -3.55
C GLY A 125 -1.37 8.77 -5.01
N VAL A 126 -1.93 9.58 -5.91
CA VAL A 126 -1.49 9.63 -7.32
C VAL A 126 -0.07 10.16 -7.44
N THR A 127 0.29 11.23 -6.71
CA THR A 127 1.64 11.78 -6.72
C THR A 127 2.67 10.79 -6.18
N GLU A 128 2.37 10.12 -5.07
CA GLU A 128 3.16 9.00 -4.53
C GLU A 128 3.30 7.86 -5.55
N ALA A 129 2.19 7.51 -6.23
CA ALA A 129 2.14 6.44 -7.21
C ALA A 129 3.08 6.72 -8.40
N VAL A 130 3.04 7.95 -8.91
CA VAL A 130 3.85 8.38 -10.05
C VAL A 130 5.31 8.50 -9.63
N ALA A 131 5.60 9.20 -8.53
CA ALA A 131 6.96 9.56 -8.15
C ALA A 131 7.78 8.38 -7.62
N VAL A 132 7.17 7.45 -6.86
CA VAL A 132 7.91 6.38 -6.15
C VAL A 132 7.40 5.01 -6.52
N VAL A 133 6.09 4.78 -6.45
CA VAL A 133 5.55 3.41 -6.55
C VAL A 133 5.78 2.81 -7.92
N THR A 134 5.52 3.57 -9.01
CA THR A 134 5.65 3.04 -10.37
C THR A 134 7.10 2.66 -10.70
N PRO A 135 8.11 3.54 -10.52
CA PRO A 135 9.51 3.16 -10.72
C PRO A 135 9.91 1.97 -9.84
N MET A 136 9.53 1.98 -8.56
CA MET A 136 9.84 0.90 -7.64
C MET A 136 9.19 -0.44 -8.05
N GLU A 137 7.94 -0.43 -8.51
CA GLU A 137 7.23 -1.62 -9.00
C GLU A 137 7.93 -2.18 -10.24
N VAL A 138 8.31 -1.35 -11.21
CA VAL A 138 9.03 -1.78 -12.42
C VAL A 138 10.35 -2.46 -12.04
N ILE A 139 11.15 -1.84 -11.16
CA ILE A 139 12.42 -2.40 -10.71
C ILE A 139 12.22 -3.70 -9.93
N LYS A 140 11.22 -3.74 -9.04
CA LYS A 140 10.90 -4.95 -8.26
C LYS A 140 10.44 -6.10 -9.16
N ILE A 141 9.61 -5.83 -10.17
CA ILE A 141 9.15 -6.83 -11.13
C ILE A 141 10.35 -7.40 -11.90
N ARG A 142 11.26 -6.56 -12.40
CA ARG A 142 12.46 -7.01 -13.12
C ARG A 142 13.40 -7.84 -12.25
N LEU A 143 13.63 -7.40 -11.01
CA LEU A 143 14.42 -8.13 -10.02
C LEU A 143 13.81 -9.47 -9.63
N GLN A 144 12.48 -9.60 -9.66
CA GLN A 144 11.78 -10.86 -9.37
C GLN A 144 11.63 -11.76 -10.60
N ALA A 145 11.61 -11.16 -11.80
CA ALA A 145 11.51 -11.87 -13.07
C ALA A 145 12.84 -12.47 -13.53
N GLN A 146 13.98 -11.91 -13.09
CA GLN A 146 15.27 -12.57 -13.32
C GLN A 146 15.26 -13.93 -12.63
N HIS A 147 15.49 -14.97 -13.42
CA HIS A 147 15.63 -16.31 -12.91
C HIS A 147 16.95 -16.38 -12.14
N HIS A 148 16.88 -16.52 -10.82
CA HIS A 148 17.98 -17.15 -10.10
C HIS A 148 17.92 -18.63 -10.48
N SER A 149 18.63 -19.01 -11.54
CA SER A 149 18.83 -20.41 -11.85
C SER A 149 19.70 -21.00 -10.74
N MET A 150 19.07 -21.53 -9.69
CA MET A 150 19.74 -22.46 -8.76
C MET A 150 20.17 -23.77 -9.46
N ALA A 151 19.95 -23.88 -10.78
CA ALA A 151 20.30 -25.02 -11.60
C ALA A 151 21.55 -24.78 -12.48
N ASP A 152 22.03 -23.54 -12.61
CA ASP A 152 23.20 -23.24 -13.43
C ASP A 152 24.16 -22.26 -12.71
N PRO A 153 25.30 -22.74 -12.18
CA PRO A 153 26.28 -21.91 -11.46
C PRO A 153 26.91 -20.78 -12.28
N LEU A 154 26.74 -20.79 -13.61
CA LEU A 154 27.32 -19.81 -14.53
C LEU A 154 26.36 -18.67 -14.94
N ASP A 155 25.09 -18.72 -14.53
CA ASP A 155 24.09 -17.72 -14.92
C ASP A 155 24.20 -16.47 -14.03
N VAL A 156 25.02 -15.50 -14.46
CA VAL A 156 25.27 -14.27 -13.71
C VAL A 156 24.00 -13.41 -13.73
N PRO A 157 23.39 -13.08 -12.58
CA PRO A 157 22.16 -12.30 -12.55
C PRO A 157 22.39 -10.91 -13.17
N LYS A 158 21.59 -10.56 -14.19
CA LYS A 158 21.62 -9.25 -14.86
C LYS A 158 21.51 -8.08 -13.87
N TYR A 159 20.73 -8.25 -12.81
CA TYR A 159 20.53 -7.22 -11.79
C TYR A 159 21.03 -7.67 -10.42
N ARG A 160 22.11 -7.05 -9.94
CA ARG A 160 22.73 -7.36 -8.63
C ARG A 160 21.91 -6.89 -7.44
N ASN A 161 21.33 -5.69 -7.54
CA ASN A 161 20.52 -5.07 -6.50
C ASN A 161 19.55 -4.04 -7.11
N ALA A 162 18.68 -3.44 -6.31
CA ALA A 162 17.69 -2.46 -6.78
C ALA A 162 18.30 -1.19 -7.38
N ALA A 163 19.40 -0.69 -6.83
CA ALA A 163 20.08 0.50 -7.36
C ALA A 163 20.74 0.22 -8.72
N HIS A 164 21.41 -0.94 -8.85
CA HIS A 164 21.97 -1.42 -10.10
C HIS A 164 20.87 -1.66 -11.13
N ALA A 165 19.74 -2.28 -10.75
CA ALA A 165 18.60 -2.45 -11.63
C ALA A 165 18.04 -1.10 -12.11
N LEU A 166 17.90 -0.12 -11.23
CA LEU A 166 17.47 1.23 -11.60
C LEU A 166 18.42 1.86 -12.60
N TYR A 167 19.73 1.85 -12.31
CA TYR A 167 20.76 2.40 -13.19
C TYR A 167 20.77 1.71 -14.56
N THR A 168 20.77 0.37 -14.59
CA THR A 168 20.78 -0.42 -15.83
C THR A 168 19.54 -0.13 -16.67
N VAL A 169 18.35 -0.06 -16.06
CA VAL A 169 17.11 0.23 -16.79
C VAL A 169 17.13 1.64 -17.37
N VAL A 170 17.55 2.63 -16.60
CA VAL A 170 17.65 4.02 -17.08
C VAL A 170 18.68 4.15 -18.20
N LYS A 171 19.83 3.47 -18.07
CA LYS A 171 20.90 3.51 -19.08
C LYS A 171 20.53 2.78 -20.37
N GLU A 172 19.89 1.62 -20.29
CA GLU A 172 19.58 0.78 -21.46
C GLU A 172 18.27 1.17 -22.15
N GLU A 173 17.24 1.55 -21.39
CA GLU A 173 15.88 1.77 -21.92
C GLU A 173 15.37 3.21 -21.74
N GLY A 174 16.13 4.06 -21.04
CA GLY A 174 15.76 5.45 -20.77
C GLY A 174 14.76 5.61 -19.62
N PHE A 175 14.52 6.88 -19.26
CA PHE A 175 13.69 7.25 -18.12
C PHE A 175 12.22 6.84 -18.29
N GLY A 176 11.71 6.84 -19.53
CA GLY A 176 10.34 6.44 -19.85
C GLY A 176 10.01 4.98 -19.49
N ALA A 177 11.03 4.11 -19.40
CA ALA A 177 10.83 2.71 -19.00
C ALA A 177 10.34 2.56 -17.56
N LEU A 178 10.68 3.51 -16.67
CA LEU A 178 10.25 3.50 -15.26
C LEU A 178 8.77 3.83 -15.07
N TYR A 179 8.16 4.50 -16.05
CA TYR A 179 6.76 4.94 -15.99
C TYR A 179 5.82 4.09 -16.85
N ARG A 180 6.32 2.98 -17.43
CA ARG A 180 5.48 2.03 -18.16
C ARG A 180 4.44 1.43 -17.21
N GLY A 181 3.17 1.74 -17.47
CA GLY A 181 2.04 1.27 -16.65
C GLY A 181 1.64 2.22 -15.52
N VAL A 182 2.17 3.44 -15.48
CA VAL A 182 1.79 4.46 -14.47
C VAL A 182 0.29 4.68 -14.38
N SER A 183 -0.41 4.72 -15.52
CA SER A 183 -1.87 4.88 -15.57
C SER A 183 -2.61 3.70 -14.92
N LEU A 184 -2.11 2.48 -15.10
CA LEU A 184 -2.68 1.28 -14.47
C LEU A 184 -2.41 1.25 -12.97
N THR A 185 -1.22 1.68 -12.53
CA THR A 185 -0.87 1.77 -11.11
C THR A 185 -1.70 2.87 -10.43
N ALA A 186 -1.83 4.04 -11.05
CA ALA A 186 -2.67 5.14 -10.57
C ALA A 186 -4.15 4.73 -10.51
N LEU A 187 -4.69 4.10 -11.56
CA LEU A 187 -6.07 3.60 -11.58
C LEU A 187 -6.32 2.58 -10.46
N ARG A 188 -5.39 1.64 -10.27
CA ARG A 188 -5.49 0.63 -9.21
C ARG A 188 -5.45 1.26 -7.81
N GLN A 189 -4.61 2.27 -7.60
CA GLN A 189 -4.55 2.97 -6.31
C GLN A 189 -5.81 3.82 -6.09
N GLY A 190 -6.22 4.57 -7.11
CA GLY A 190 -7.45 5.37 -7.10
C GLY A 190 -8.69 4.54 -6.82
N SER A 191 -8.85 3.38 -7.50
CA SER A 191 -10.00 2.49 -7.28
C SER A 191 -10.02 1.90 -5.88
N ASN A 192 -8.86 1.45 -5.36
CA ASN A 192 -8.76 0.97 -3.98
C ASN A 192 -9.16 2.06 -2.98
N GLN A 193 -8.68 3.29 -3.17
CA GLN A 193 -8.96 4.41 -2.28
C GLN A 193 -10.42 4.86 -2.36
N ALA A 194 -10.99 4.91 -3.57
CA ALA A 194 -12.40 5.25 -3.78
C ALA A 194 -13.32 4.25 -3.09
N VAL A 195 -13.12 2.94 -3.30
CA VAL A 195 -13.92 1.89 -2.66
C VAL A 195 -13.78 1.92 -1.14
N ASN A 196 -12.55 2.08 -0.63
CA ASN A 196 -12.31 2.17 0.81
C ASN A 196 -13.04 3.39 1.41
N PHE A 197 -12.91 4.56 0.81
CA PHE A 197 -13.55 5.78 1.33
C PHE A 197 -15.07 5.71 1.27
N THR A 198 -15.64 5.20 0.17
CA THR A 198 -17.08 5.00 0.04
C THR A 198 -17.59 4.02 1.09
N ALA A 199 -16.91 2.88 1.28
CA ALA A 199 -17.27 1.90 2.30
C ALA A 199 -17.14 2.49 3.72
N TYR A 200 -16.05 3.21 3.99
CA TYR A 200 -15.82 3.86 5.28
C TYR A 200 -16.93 4.87 5.60
N SER A 201 -17.29 5.72 4.64
CA SER A 201 -18.33 6.74 4.81
C SER A 201 -19.69 6.08 5.02
N TYR A 202 -20.03 5.07 4.20
CA TYR A 202 -21.27 4.32 4.33
C TYR A 202 -21.41 3.66 5.70
N PHE A 203 -20.38 2.93 6.17
CA PHE A 203 -20.41 2.28 7.48
C PHE A 203 -20.43 3.28 8.63
N LYS A 204 -19.72 4.42 8.49
CA LYS A 204 -19.73 5.49 9.49
C LYS A 204 -21.13 6.11 9.61
N ASP A 205 -21.77 6.43 8.48
CA ASP A 205 -23.11 7.00 8.44
C ASP A 205 -24.16 6.01 8.94
N TRP A 206 -24.03 4.74 8.56
CA TRP A 206 -24.88 3.66 9.07
C TRP A 206 -24.79 3.53 10.59
N LEU A 207 -23.58 3.53 11.16
CA LEU A 207 -23.38 3.41 12.59
C LEU A 207 -23.87 4.65 13.36
N LYS A 208 -23.70 5.85 12.79
CA LYS A 208 -24.25 7.09 13.35
C LYS A 208 -25.78 7.10 13.38
N LYS A 209 -26.44 6.58 12.34
CA LYS A 209 -27.91 6.41 12.34
C LYS A 209 -28.38 5.44 13.43
N TRP A 210 -27.61 4.40 13.70
CA TRP A 210 -27.88 3.43 14.75
C TRP A 210 -27.56 3.93 16.17
N GLN A 211 -26.69 4.94 16.29
CA GLN A 211 -26.31 5.55 17.57
C GLN A 211 -26.54 7.07 17.49
N PRO A 212 -27.79 7.55 17.67
CA PRO A 212 -28.13 8.97 17.55
C PRO A 212 -27.30 9.89 18.45
N GLN A 213 -26.82 9.37 19.59
CA GLN A 213 -25.88 10.04 20.50
C GLN A 213 -24.55 10.50 19.84
N TYR A 214 -24.19 9.92 18.68
CA TYR A 214 -22.99 10.26 17.91
C TYR A 214 -23.28 10.92 16.56
N GLU A 215 -24.51 11.38 16.32
CA GLU A 215 -24.90 11.99 15.04
C GLU A 215 -24.03 13.23 14.74
N ASN A 216 -23.91 14.15 15.72
CA ASN A 216 -23.13 15.39 15.61
C ASN A 216 -21.73 15.32 16.23
N THR A 217 -21.37 14.21 16.88
CA THR A 217 -20.05 14.01 17.49
C THR A 217 -19.22 12.97 16.71
N ASN A 218 -17.94 12.84 17.07
CA ASN A 218 -17.09 11.80 16.50
C ASN A 218 -17.40 10.45 17.16
N LEU A 219 -17.35 9.38 16.37
CA LEU A 219 -17.45 8.03 16.90
C LEU A 219 -16.25 7.75 17.82
N PRO A 220 -16.41 6.86 18.83
CA PRO A 220 -15.29 6.37 19.62
C PRO A 220 -14.17 5.82 18.73
N ASN A 221 -12.90 6.08 19.11
CA ASN A 221 -11.73 5.70 18.31
C ASN A 221 -11.72 4.22 17.92
N TRP A 222 -12.14 3.32 18.81
CA TRP A 222 -12.20 1.88 18.52
C TRP A 222 -13.22 1.52 17.42
N GLN A 223 -14.36 2.22 17.36
CA GLN A 223 -15.35 2.03 16.29
C GLN A 223 -14.83 2.57 14.96
N THR A 224 -14.19 3.73 14.98
CA THR A 224 -13.53 4.30 13.81
C THR A 224 -12.45 3.37 13.26
N THR A 225 -11.64 2.77 14.13
CA THR A 225 -10.62 1.79 13.73
C THR A 225 -11.26 0.52 13.15
N LEU A 226 -12.32 -0.01 13.76
CA LEU A 226 -13.01 -1.19 13.21
C LEU A 226 -13.63 -0.92 11.84
N ILE A 227 -14.30 0.23 11.67
CA ILE A 227 -14.85 0.62 10.37
C ILE A 227 -13.72 0.78 9.35
N GLY A 228 -12.59 1.39 9.74
CA GLY A 228 -11.40 1.52 8.90
C GLY A 228 -10.80 0.17 8.49
N LEU A 229 -10.80 -0.82 9.38
CA LEU A 229 -10.36 -2.19 9.09
C LEU A 229 -11.30 -2.87 8.09
N VAL A 230 -12.61 -2.78 8.29
CA VAL A 230 -13.62 -3.38 7.41
C VAL A 230 -13.61 -2.69 6.03
N SER A 231 -13.63 -1.36 5.99
CA SER A 231 -13.58 -0.60 4.73
C SER A 231 -12.26 -0.80 3.98
N GLY A 232 -11.15 -0.94 4.73
CA GLY A 232 -9.83 -1.26 4.19
C GLY A 232 -9.76 -2.62 3.49
N ALA A 233 -10.60 -3.58 3.88
CA ALA A 233 -10.71 -4.88 3.22
C ALA A 233 -11.56 -4.83 1.92
N MET A 234 -12.50 -3.87 1.82
CA MET A 234 -13.40 -3.75 0.67
C MET A 234 -12.70 -3.37 -0.63
N GLY A 235 -11.65 -2.53 -0.58
CA GLY A 235 -10.85 -2.17 -1.75
C GLY A 235 -10.22 -3.41 -2.42
N PRO A 236 -9.44 -4.21 -1.68
CA PRO A 236 -8.97 -5.53 -2.11
C PRO A 236 -10.05 -6.48 -2.64
N MET A 237 -11.25 -6.49 -2.05
CA MET A 237 -12.37 -7.32 -2.50
C MET A 237 -12.91 -6.88 -3.86
N SER A 238 -13.10 -5.57 -4.05
CA SER A 238 -13.56 -5.01 -5.32
C SER A 238 -12.56 -5.24 -6.46
N ASN A 239 -11.25 -5.13 -6.16
CA ASN A 239 -10.20 -5.30 -7.16
C ASN A 239 -9.78 -6.77 -7.39
N ALA A 240 -10.26 -7.72 -6.59
CA ALA A 240 -9.86 -9.13 -6.69
C ALA A 240 -10.19 -9.79 -8.05
N PRO A 241 -11.37 -9.58 -8.66
CA PRO A 241 -11.68 -10.15 -9.97
C PRO A 241 -10.72 -9.65 -11.06
N ILE A 242 -10.45 -8.35 -11.08
CA ILE A 242 -9.56 -7.70 -12.04
C ILE A 242 -8.12 -8.21 -11.87
N ASP A 243 -7.64 -8.25 -10.63
CA ASP A 243 -6.29 -8.74 -10.33
C ASP A 243 -6.15 -10.22 -10.76
N THR A 244 -7.17 -11.06 -10.54
CA THR A 244 -7.14 -12.47 -10.95
C THR A 244 -7.10 -12.62 -12.47
N ILE A 245 -7.95 -11.91 -13.21
CA ILE A 245 -7.93 -11.91 -14.68
C ILE A 245 -6.56 -11.43 -15.19
N LYS A 246 -6.03 -10.34 -14.64
CA LYS A 246 -4.70 -9.81 -14.98
C LYS A 246 -3.60 -10.84 -14.77
N THR A 247 -3.62 -11.56 -13.64
CA THR A 247 -2.60 -12.61 -13.39
C THR A 247 -2.69 -13.77 -14.38
N ARG A 248 -3.88 -14.14 -14.85
CA ARG A 248 -4.04 -15.18 -15.89
C ARG A 248 -3.62 -14.68 -17.26
N LEU A 249 -3.99 -13.44 -17.59
CA LEU A 249 -3.57 -12.78 -18.84
C LEU A 249 -2.05 -12.68 -18.95
N GLN A 250 -1.36 -12.32 -17.86
CA GLN A 250 0.11 -12.26 -17.79
C GLN A 250 0.78 -13.64 -17.87
N LYS A 251 0.06 -14.71 -17.54
CA LYS A 251 0.56 -16.10 -17.67
C LYS A 251 0.32 -16.68 -19.05
N ALA A 252 -0.69 -16.21 -19.76
CA ALA A 252 -1.01 -16.64 -21.11
C ALA A 252 -0.03 -16.04 -22.11
N THR A 253 0.50 -16.86 -23.00
CA THR A 253 1.36 -16.40 -24.11
C THR A 253 0.60 -15.40 -24.96
N ALA A 254 1.26 -14.32 -25.39
CA ALA A 254 0.64 -13.35 -26.27
C ALA A 254 0.52 -13.96 -27.68
N GLU A 255 -0.72 -14.14 -28.14
CA GLU A 255 -1.01 -14.55 -29.51
C GLU A 255 -0.91 -13.31 -30.44
N PRO A 256 -0.08 -13.33 -31.49
CA PRO A 256 0.01 -12.23 -32.44
C PRO A 256 -1.35 -11.98 -33.12
N GLY A 257 -1.78 -10.72 -33.19
CA GLY A 257 -3.00 -10.31 -33.91
C GLY A 257 -4.31 -10.32 -33.10
N VAL A 258 -4.30 -10.79 -31.84
CA VAL A 258 -5.51 -10.79 -30.99
C VAL A 258 -5.55 -9.56 -30.09
N SER A 259 -6.65 -8.80 -30.15
CA SER A 259 -6.87 -7.65 -29.27
C SER A 259 -6.80 -8.03 -27.78
N ALA A 260 -6.21 -7.16 -26.97
CA ALA A 260 -6.12 -7.34 -25.53
C ALA A 260 -7.50 -7.52 -24.87
N TRP A 261 -8.52 -6.84 -25.39
CA TRP A 261 -9.90 -6.95 -24.91
C TRP A 261 -10.49 -8.34 -25.16
N THR A 262 -10.31 -8.88 -26.36
CA THR A 262 -10.76 -10.24 -26.72
C THR A 262 -10.09 -11.30 -25.85
N ARG A 263 -8.82 -11.10 -25.50
CA ARG A 263 -8.10 -11.99 -24.57
C ARG A 263 -8.66 -11.90 -23.16
N ILE A 264 -8.97 -10.70 -22.67
CA ILE A 264 -9.59 -10.49 -21.36
C ILE A 264 -10.96 -11.16 -21.28
N THR A 265 -11.83 -10.95 -22.27
CA THR A 265 -13.19 -11.51 -22.28
C THR A 265 -13.19 -13.03 -22.42
N ARG A 266 -12.28 -13.58 -23.24
CA ARG A 266 -12.08 -15.04 -23.36
C ARG A 266 -11.63 -15.65 -22.03
N ILE A 267 -10.60 -15.09 -21.38
CA ILE A 267 -10.12 -15.57 -20.09
C ILE A 267 -11.22 -15.48 -19.01
N ALA A 268 -11.96 -14.37 -18.96
CA ALA A 268 -13.05 -14.21 -18.01
C ALA A 268 -14.20 -15.22 -18.27
N GLY A 269 -14.54 -15.46 -19.53
CA GLY A 269 -15.53 -16.45 -19.93
C GLY A 269 -15.11 -17.88 -19.58
N ASP A 270 -13.85 -18.24 -19.87
CA ASP A 270 -13.27 -19.55 -19.54
C ASP A 270 -13.22 -19.76 -18.01
N MET A 271 -12.83 -18.73 -17.26
CA MET A 271 -12.87 -18.75 -15.79
C MET A 271 -14.27 -19.04 -15.24
N PHE A 272 -15.27 -18.34 -15.77
CA PHE A 272 -16.66 -18.49 -15.31
C PHE A 272 -17.21 -19.87 -15.66
N LYS A 273 -16.96 -20.37 -16.88
CA LYS A 273 -17.46 -21.67 -17.35
C LYS A 273 -16.78 -22.87 -16.68
N GLN A 274 -15.47 -22.79 -16.42
CA GLN A 274 -14.69 -23.94 -15.94
C GLN A 274 -14.54 -23.99 -14.41
N GLU A 275 -14.45 -22.84 -13.74
CA GLU A 275 -14.17 -22.76 -12.30
C GLU A 275 -15.23 -21.98 -11.50
N GLY A 276 -16.20 -21.35 -12.18
CA GLY A 276 -17.28 -20.57 -11.56
C GLY A 276 -16.83 -19.24 -10.93
N VAL A 277 -17.75 -18.59 -10.21
CA VAL A 277 -17.53 -17.25 -9.60
C VAL A 277 -16.40 -17.25 -8.56
N HIS A 278 -16.20 -18.35 -7.84
CA HIS A 278 -15.13 -18.49 -6.85
C HIS A 278 -13.72 -18.35 -7.46
N ALA A 279 -13.58 -18.61 -8.77
CA ALA A 279 -12.33 -18.46 -9.48
C ALA A 279 -11.80 -17.02 -9.46
N PHE A 280 -12.69 -16.02 -9.47
CA PHE A 280 -12.36 -14.59 -9.50
C PHE A 280 -11.84 -14.06 -8.16
N TYR A 281 -12.13 -14.76 -7.06
CA TYR A 281 -11.69 -14.40 -5.71
C TYR A 281 -10.55 -15.29 -5.19
N LYS A 282 -10.04 -16.18 -6.04
CA LYS A 282 -8.98 -17.12 -5.70
C LYS A 282 -7.67 -16.37 -5.42
N GLY A 283 -7.25 -16.34 -4.16
CA GLY A 283 -6.07 -15.58 -3.71
C GLY A 283 -6.39 -14.31 -2.93
N ILE A 284 -7.68 -14.05 -2.64
CA ILE A 284 -8.07 -12.95 -1.76
C ILE A 284 -7.76 -13.22 -0.28
N THR A 285 -7.79 -14.48 0.16
CA THR A 285 -7.58 -14.85 1.58
C THR A 285 -6.24 -14.35 2.11
N PRO A 286 -5.09 -14.57 1.44
CA PRO A 286 -3.81 -14.01 1.89
C PRO A 286 -3.77 -12.48 1.87
N ARG A 287 -4.60 -11.84 1.03
CA ARG A 287 -4.67 -10.37 0.96
C ARG A 287 -5.43 -9.83 2.17
N ILE A 288 -6.62 -10.36 2.47
CA ILE A 288 -7.41 -9.96 3.64
C ILE A 288 -6.69 -10.31 4.94
N MET A 289 -6.09 -11.50 5.04
CA MET A 289 -5.31 -11.92 6.21
C MET A 289 -4.13 -10.99 6.51
N ARG A 290 -3.58 -10.29 5.49
CA ARG A 290 -2.52 -9.29 5.71
C ARG A 290 -3.09 -7.94 6.18
N VAL A 291 -4.28 -7.54 5.71
CA VAL A 291 -4.83 -6.20 5.98
C VAL A 291 -4.94 -5.96 7.49
N ALA A 292 -5.60 -6.86 8.22
CA ALA A 292 -5.87 -6.63 9.64
C ALA A 292 -4.58 -6.53 10.50
N PRO A 293 -3.62 -7.49 10.44
CA PRO A 293 -2.37 -7.37 11.20
C PRO A 293 -1.53 -6.16 10.80
N GLY A 294 -1.41 -5.88 9.49
CA GLY A 294 -0.63 -4.76 9.00
C GLY A 294 -1.18 -3.42 9.46
N GLN A 295 -2.50 -3.24 9.38
CA GLN A 295 -3.16 -2.03 9.89
C GLN A 295 -3.02 -1.92 11.41
N ALA A 296 -3.22 -3.00 12.16
CA ALA A 296 -3.05 -3.00 13.61
C ALA A 296 -1.66 -2.53 14.03
N VAL A 297 -0.59 -3.12 13.45
CA VAL A 297 0.79 -2.71 13.73
C VAL A 297 1.03 -1.25 13.34
N THR A 298 0.56 -0.84 12.16
CA THR A 298 0.74 0.55 11.68
C THR A 298 0.09 1.55 12.66
N PHE A 299 -1.15 1.32 13.06
CA PHE A 299 -1.86 2.23 13.97
C PHE A 299 -1.22 2.27 15.36
N THR A 300 -0.93 1.11 15.96
CA THR A 300 -0.33 1.06 17.30
C THR A 300 1.03 1.75 17.33
N VAL A 301 1.88 1.51 16.32
CA VAL A 301 3.21 2.12 16.26
C VAL A 301 3.10 3.62 15.93
N TYR A 302 2.19 4.02 15.04
CA TYR A 302 1.96 5.42 14.73
C TYR A 302 1.53 6.20 15.98
N GLU A 303 0.54 5.70 16.73
CA GLU A 303 0.07 6.35 17.96
C GLU A 303 1.17 6.43 19.02
N PHE A 304 1.92 5.34 19.22
CA PHE A 304 3.04 5.30 20.17
C PHE A 304 4.13 6.30 19.81
N LEU A 305 4.56 6.33 18.53
CA LEU A 305 5.60 7.24 18.06
C LEU A 305 5.12 8.69 18.10
N LYS A 306 3.89 8.95 17.68
CA LYS A 306 3.30 10.28 17.74
C LYS A 306 3.21 10.78 19.18
N ASP A 307 2.69 9.98 20.10
CA ASP A 307 2.57 10.37 21.52
C ASP A 307 3.94 10.63 22.15
N LYS A 308 4.95 9.80 21.85
CA LYS A 308 6.32 10.06 22.29
C LYS A 308 6.89 11.34 21.68
N LEU A 309 6.74 11.55 20.37
CA LEU A 309 7.26 12.73 19.65
C LEU A 309 6.56 14.04 20.04
N GLU A 310 5.29 14.00 20.44
CA GLU A 310 4.57 15.18 20.95
C GLU A 310 4.97 15.49 22.41
N LYS A 311 5.30 14.46 23.21
CA LYS A 311 5.76 14.63 24.61
C LYS A 311 7.22 15.02 24.72
N SER A 312 8.07 14.47 23.87
CA SER A 312 9.43 14.96 23.71
C SER A 312 9.34 16.22 22.88
N ASN A 313 9.61 17.39 23.45
CA ASN A 313 9.64 18.67 22.74
C ASN A 313 10.82 18.72 21.74
N ILE A 314 10.90 17.74 20.82
CA ILE A 314 11.90 17.68 19.75
C ILE A 314 11.45 18.73 18.75
N SER A 315 11.92 19.95 18.97
CA SER A 315 12.01 20.98 17.97
C SER A 315 12.89 20.45 16.85
N LEU A 316 12.28 19.75 15.89
CA LEU A 316 12.85 19.54 14.57
C LEU A 316 12.84 20.90 13.86
N VAL A 317 13.80 21.72 14.26
CA VAL A 317 14.24 22.95 13.59
C VAL A 317 14.52 22.58 12.13
N GLY A 318 13.73 23.13 11.21
CA GLY A 318 14.00 22.93 9.79
C GLY A 318 12.85 23.26 8.83
N VAL A 319 11.59 23.27 9.28
CA VAL A 319 10.45 23.59 8.37
C VAL A 319 9.65 24.81 8.81
N GLN A 320 9.70 25.20 10.10
CA GLN A 320 9.04 26.42 10.56
C GLN A 320 9.80 27.72 10.23
N VAL A 321 11.10 27.62 9.92
CA VAL A 321 11.90 28.81 9.53
C VAL A 321 11.53 29.29 8.13
N ALA A 322 11.30 28.37 7.19
CA ALA A 322 10.93 28.73 5.81
C ALA A 322 9.54 29.38 5.69
N VAL A 323 8.62 29.10 6.62
CA VAL A 323 7.28 29.75 6.63
C VAL A 323 7.34 31.12 7.32
N LYS A 324 8.14 31.26 8.39
CA LYS A 324 8.31 32.54 9.07
C LYS A 324 9.12 33.55 8.24
N GLU A 325 10.17 33.11 7.54
CA GLU A 325 10.92 34.00 6.63
C GLU A 325 10.07 34.43 5.43
N ALA A 326 9.11 33.60 5.00
CA ALA A 326 8.16 33.98 3.94
C ALA A 326 7.07 34.96 4.43
N GLU A 327 6.67 34.90 5.71
CA GLU A 327 5.74 35.86 6.33
C GLU A 327 6.42 37.18 6.74
N GLU A 328 7.71 37.19 7.03
CA GLU A 328 8.48 38.43 7.33
C GLU A 328 9.00 39.13 6.05
N SER A 329 8.84 38.51 4.88
CA SER A 329 9.25 39.07 3.57
C SER A 329 8.08 39.64 2.74
N ILE A 330 6.88 39.79 3.33
CA ILE A 330 5.69 40.40 2.72
C ILE A 330 5.22 41.58 3.58
#